data_AF-A0A954R362-F1
#
_entry.id   AF-A0A954R362-F1
#
_cell.length_a   1.000
_cell.length_b   1.000
_cell.length_c   1.000
_cell.angle_alpha   90.00
_cell.angle_beta   90.00
_cell.angle_gamma   90.00
#
_symmetry.space_group_name_H-M   'P 1'
#
loop_
_entity.id
_entity.type
_entity.pdbx_description
1 polymer ?
#
loop_
_entity_poly.entity_id
_entity_poly.type
_entity_poly.pdbx_seq_one_letter_code
_entity_poly.pdbx_strand_id
1 'polypeptide(L)' 'NPELTKADQIIASPTLLKLSPSPPAKLIGSLSDRGRVMAALGMSELE' A
#
# COMPACT_ATOMS: atom_id res chain seq x y z
N ASN A 1 -2.81 15.36 -6.22
CA ASN A 1 -1.66 16.26 -5.95
C ASN A 1 -0.41 15.65 -6.59
N PRO A 2 -0.06 16.02 -7.83
CA PRO A 2 1.00 15.32 -8.59
C PRO A 2 2.39 15.41 -7.96
N GLU A 3 2.65 16.45 -7.16
CA GLU A 3 3.94 16.62 -6.47
C GLU A 3 4.17 15.55 -5.39
N LEU A 4 3.11 15.14 -4.66
CA LEU A 4 3.20 14.04 -3.69
C LEU A 4 3.46 12.69 -4.38
N THR A 5 2.87 12.49 -5.55
CA THR A 5 3.03 11.29 -6.38
C THR A 5 4.48 11.09 -6.83
N LYS A 6 5.23 12.17 -7.13
CA LYS A 6 6.65 12.11 -7.48
C LYS A 6 7.53 11.74 -6.28
N ALA A 7 7.25 12.35 -5.12
CA ALA A 7 8.01 12.10 -3.90
C ALA A 7 7.95 10.62 -3.48
N ASP A 8 6.77 10.00 -3.59
CA ASP A 8 6.54 8.59 -3.25
C ASP A 8 6.75 7.62 -4.43
N GLN A 9 7.21 8.12 -5.58
CA GLN A 9 7.40 7.35 -6.81
C GLN A 9 6.17 6.49 -7.16
N ILE A 10 5.00 7.10 -7.14
CA ILE A 10 3.73 6.46 -7.51
C ILE A 10 3.58 6.57 -9.03
N ILE A 11 3.90 5.50 -9.75
CA ILE A 11 3.89 5.48 -11.23
C ILE A 11 2.58 4.88 -11.78
N ALA A 12 1.81 4.20 -10.91
CA ALA A 12 0.56 3.52 -11.26
C ALA A 12 -0.57 3.93 -10.32
N SER A 13 -1.80 3.86 -10.82
CA SER A 13 -3.02 4.07 -10.04
C SER A 13 -3.93 2.84 -10.16
N PRO A 14 -4.54 2.34 -9.07
CA PRO A 14 -4.39 2.78 -7.67
C PRO A 14 -3.13 2.19 -6.99
N THR A 15 -2.52 2.96 -6.08
CA THR A 15 -1.37 2.54 -5.25
C THR A 15 -1.64 2.83 -3.77
N LEU A 16 -1.40 1.84 -2.91
CA LEU A 16 -1.44 1.93 -1.46
C LEU A 16 -0.02 1.95 -0.89
N LEU A 17 0.25 2.87 0.03
CA LEU A 17 1.52 3.00 0.74
C LEU A 17 1.32 2.78 2.24
N LYS A 18 2.03 1.80 2.80
CA LYS A 18 2.24 1.65 4.24
C LYS A 18 3.49 2.41 4.63
N LEU A 19 3.34 3.51 5.34
CA LEU A 19 4.47 4.31 5.83
C LEU A 19 4.92 3.87 7.23
N SER A 20 3.98 3.41 8.06
CA SER A 20 4.22 2.91 9.41
C SER A 20 3.19 1.83 9.78
N PRO A 21 3.50 0.95 10.75
CA PRO A 21 4.82 0.71 11.35
C PRO A 21 5.83 0.17 10.31
N SER A 22 7.13 0.35 10.55
CA SER A 22 8.18 -0.14 9.67
C SER A 22 8.11 -1.67 9.48
N PRO A 23 8.55 -2.21 8.33
CA PRO A 23 9.12 -1.52 7.17
C PRO A 23 8.04 -0.90 6.27
N PRO A 24 8.33 0.18 5.52
CA PRO A 24 7.42 0.70 4.52
C PRO A 24 7.08 -0.34 3.44
N ALA A 25 5.84 -0.34 2.96
CA ALA A 25 5.39 -1.25 1.90
C ALA A 25 4.54 -0.52 0.84
N LYS A 26 4.59 -0.99 -0.40
CA LYS A 26 3.82 -0.45 -1.53
C LYS A 26 3.02 -1.56 -2.19
N LEU A 27 1.72 -1.37 -2.37
CA LEU A 27 0.83 -2.29 -3.08
C LEU A 27 0.19 -1.55 -4.27
N ILE A 28 0.32 -2.11 -5.46
CA ILE A 28 -0.20 -1.54 -6.71
C ILE A 28 -1.32 -2.45 -7.21
N GLY A 29 -2.43 -1.87 -7.66
CA GLY A 29 -3.58 -2.60 -8.20
C GLY A 29 -4.87 -2.30 -7.44
N SER A 30 -5.95 -2.97 -7.82
CA SER A 30 -7.34 -2.62 -7.44
C SER A 30 -7.71 -2.75 -5.96
N LEU A 31 -6.76 -3.14 -5.09
CA LEU A 31 -6.96 -3.39 -3.65
C LEU A 31 -8.14 -4.34 -3.33
N SER A 32 -8.60 -5.12 -4.32
CA SER A 32 -9.78 -5.99 -4.18
C SER A 32 -9.46 -7.29 -3.43
N ASP A 33 -8.19 -7.71 -3.44
CA ASP A 33 -7.70 -8.85 -2.68
C ASP A 33 -7.38 -8.40 -1.25
N ARG A 34 -8.35 -8.62 -0.36
CA ARG A 34 -8.24 -8.27 1.06
C ARG A 34 -7.09 -9.00 1.73
N GLY A 35 -6.83 -10.27 1.41
CA GLY A 35 -5.73 -11.04 2.00
C GLY A 35 -4.37 -10.41 1.69
N ARG A 36 -4.15 -10.01 0.42
CA ARG A 36 -2.95 -9.26 0.03
C ARG A 36 -2.84 -7.91 0.70
N VAL A 37 -3.94 -7.18 0.84
CA VAL A 37 -3.95 -5.87 1.53
C VAL A 37 -3.57 -6.03 3.00
N MET A 38 -4.17 -6.99 3.71
CA MET A 38 -3.89 -7.24 5.13
C MET A 38 -2.44 -7.69 5.34
N ALA A 39 -1.95 -8.61 4.51
CA ALA A 39 -0.55 -9.04 4.54
C ALA A 39 0.43 -7.88 4.29
N ALA A 40 0.14 -6.99 3.32
CA ALA A 40 0.95 -5.81 3.06
C ALA A 40 0.94 -4.82 4.24
N LEU A 41 -0.16 -4.77 4.98
CA LEU A 41 -0.29 -3.99 6.22
C LEU A 41 0.41 -4.65 7.42
N GLY A 42 0.87 -5.90 7.30
CA GLY A 42 1.42 -6.67 8.42
C GLY A 42 0.35 -7.07 9.44
N MET A 43 -0.91 -7.08 9.03
CA MET A 43 -2.03 -7.52 9.84
C MET A 43 -2.33 -8.98 9.48
N SER A 44 -2.20 -9.89 10.44
CA SER A 44 -2.90 -11.17 10.36
C SER A 44 -4.40 -10.89 10.46
N GLU A 45 -5.22 -11.55 9.64
CA GLU A 45 -6.67 -11.51 9.81
C GLU A 45 -6.95 -11.90 11.26
N LEU A 46 -7.44 -10.95 12.08
CA LEU A 46 -7.88 -11.24 13.44
C LEU A 46 -8.98 -12.30 13.31
N GLU A 47 -8.74 -13.48 13.89
CA GLU A 47 -9.79 -14.48 14.13
C GLU A 47 -10.94 -13.88 14.95
#